data_AF-A0A955X8K3-F1
#
_entry.id   AF-A0A955X8K3-F1
#
_cell.length_a   1.000
_cell.length_b   1.000
_cell.length_c   1.000
_cell.angle_alpha   90.00
_cell.angle_beta   90.00
_cell.angle_gamma   90.00
#
_symmetry.space_group_name_H-M   'P 1'
#
loop_
_entity.id
_entity.type
_entity.pdbx_description
1 polymer ?
#
loop_
_entity_poly.entity_id
_entity_poly.type
_entity_poly.pdbx_seq_one_letter_code
_entity_poly.pdbx_strand_id
1 'polypeptide(L)'
;MKIAKTEAAKAALKDLLDDDAQAAAGGNALISRREGQRLDPANRRAELALRAEGGPGTRVTAGQVAARAYSDAVEVWDAVNVRGPGALSKAEVAAIGAADPALASVTQDAYLSARGLLGGAAAVRSFFETFDFGRLDALPQSRRVDVRPGQPARADVPASVLSAFDHYFRAEAMDWATVRLMEARVAGQAVYALHMRTDGDDGYLEVFKKDGTPLTSARLFAEQLLAHDEYFGRCRMSPSLLYLDDPRFDEGLSEAPERAAAGQVPLDWRGDVVITGGEVTHEGRQLGTVTLAPDVAVTPEQQKVLFAAMELLWERTLQHRVFDDAPIALGRRGAGELRIGEFTRPDDGKTYLAADWRDVDDDSFVFYFTRDGENLRYAIQQYDN
;
A
#
# COMPACT_ATOMS: atom_id res chain seq x y z
N MET A 1 -15.07 13.44 -19.01
CA MET A 1 -14.07 12.36 -19.02
C MET A 1 -12.91 12.79 -19.93
N LYS A 2 -11.66 12.92 -19.43
CA LYS A 2 -10.52 13.33 -20.26
C LYS A 2 -10.18 12.24 -21.28
N ILE A 3 -10.09 12.60 -22.56
CA ILE A 3 -9.66 11.73 -23.65
C ILE A 3 -8.11 11.77 -23.68
N ALA A 4 -7.46 10.62 -23.88
CA ALA A 4 -6.00 10.56 -23.99
C ALA A 4 -5.58 11.19 -25.32
N LYS A 5 -4.66 12.16 -25.29
CA LYS A 5 -4.06 12.71 -26.51
C LYS A 5 -3.21 11.61 -27.17
N THR A 6 -3.32 11.43 -28.48
CA THR A 6 -2.58 10.40 -29.22
C THR A 6 -1.07 10.48 -28.97
N GLU A 7 -0.50 11.69 -28.95
CA GLU A 7 0.93 11.89 -28.67
C GLU A 7 1.34 11.47 -27.26
N ALA A 8 0.48 11.69 -26.25
CA ALA A 8 0.76 11.23 -24.90
C ALA A 8 0.72 9.69 -24.82
N ALA A 9 -0.18 9.05 -25.57
CA ALA A 9 -0.26 7.59 -25.66
C ALA A 9 0.94 7.01 -26.42
N LYS A 10 1.40 7.65 -27.51
CA LYS A 10 2.61 7.26 -28.22
C LYS A 10 3.86 7.41 -27.34
N ALA A 11 3.98 8.50 -26.58
CA ALA A 11 5.06 8.67 -25.61
C ALA A 11 5.05 7.55 -24.55
N ALA A 12 3.89 7.28 -23.95
CA ALA A 12 3.75 6.19 -22.99
C ALA A 12 4.04 4.80 -23.59
N LEU A 13 3.64 4.55 -24.84
CA LEU A 13 3.96 3.32 -25.57
C LEU A 13 5.47 3.15 -25.71
N LYS A 14 6.18 4.21 -26.10
CA LYS A 14 7.63 4.19 -26.22
C LYS A 14 8.30 3.84 -24.90
N ASP A 15 7.89 4.51 -23.82
CA ASP A 15 8.45 4.27 -22.48
C ASP A 15 8.20 2.82 -22.02
N LEU A 16 6.99 2.28 -22.23
CA LEU A 16 6.66 0.90 -21.89
C LEU A 16 7.53 -0.12 -22.65
N LEU A 17 7.75 0.09 -23.95
CA LEU A 17 8.58 -0.77 -24.79
C LEU A 17 10.07 -0.66 -24.43
N ASP A 18 10.57 0.54 -24.17
CA ASP A 18 11.93 0.79 -23.71
C ASP A 18 12.19 0.06 -22.38
N ASP A 19 11.29 0.22 -21.41
CA ASP A 19 11.40 -0.41 -20.09
C ASP A 19 11.37 -1.94 -20.18
N ASP A 20 10.47 -2.52 -20.99
CA ASP A 20 10.39 -3.98 -21.17
C ASP A 20 11.68 -4.55 -21.78
N ALA A 21 12.22 -3.89 -22.80
CA ALA A 21 13.47 -4.32 -23.44
C ALA A 21 14.67 -4.23 -22.49
N GLN A 22 14.75 -3.16 -21.68
CA GLN A 22 15.81 -3.00 -20.67
C GLN A 22 15.68 -4.03 -19.54
N ALA A 23 14.47 -4.28 -19.05
CA ALA A 23 14.21 -5.29 -18.03
C ALA A 23 14.60 -6.69 -18.50
N ALA A 24 14.28 -7.05 -19.74
CA ALA A 24 14.68 -8.33 -20.33
C ALA A 24 16.21 -8.45 -20.51
N ALA A 25 16.91 -7.35 -20.79
CA ALA A 25 18.36 -7.33 -20.93
C ALA A 25 19.11 -7.49 -19.59
N GLY A 26 18.47 -7.24 -18.45
CA GLY A 26 19.06 -7.47 -17.12
C GLY A 26 20.38 -6.71 -16.89
N GLY A 27 20.53 -5.52 -17.47
CA GLY A 27 21.76 -4.71 -17.41
C GLY A 27 22.79 -5.00 -18.50
N ASN A 28 22.56 -6.00 -19.36
CA ASN A 28 23.44 -6.29 -20.48
C ASN A 28 23.20 -5.30 -21.64
N ALA A 29 24.27 -4.91 -22.32
CA ALA A 29 24.16 -4.08 -23.53
C ALA A 29 23.46 -4.80 -24.69
N LEU A 30 23.52 -6.13 -24.72
CA LEU A 30 22.98 -6.99 -25.76
C LEU A 30 21.93 -7.93 -25.17
N ILE A 31 20.83 -8.16 -25.90
CA ILE A 31 19.82 -9.16 -25.55
C ILE A 31 20.26 -10.52 -26.11
N SER A 32 20.46 -11.50 -25.24
CA SER A 32 20.66 -12.90 -25.61
C SER A 32 19.35 -13.56 -26.05
N ARG A 33 19.41 -14.72 -26.72
CA ARG A 33 18.20 -15.46 -27.13
C ARG A 33 17.32 -15.88 -25.96
N ARG A 34 17.93 -16.20 -24.81
CA ARG A 34 17.23 -16.58 -23.57
C ARG A 34 16.56 -15.35 -22.95
N GLU A 35 17.26 -14.23 -22.90
CA GLU A 35 16.68 -12.96 -22.42
C GLU A 35 15.52 -12.52 -23.30
N GLY A 36 15.65 -12.66 -24.62
CA GLY A 36 14.59 -12.34 -25.57
C GLY A 36 13.29 -13.14 -25.35
N GLN A 37 13.35 -14.34 -24.78
CA GLN A 37 12.13 -15.10 -24.44
C GLN A 37 11.28 -14.44 -23.34
N ARG A 38 11.83 -13.47 -22.60
CA ARG A 38 11.13 -12.74 -21.54
C ARG A 38 10.52 -11.41 -22.01
N LEU A 39 10.77 -11.01 -23.25
CA LEU A 39 10.21 -9.79 -23.82
C LEU A 39 8.68 -9.91 -23.99
N ASP A 40 7.98 -8.79 -23.84
CA ASP A 40 6.59 -8.64 -24.30
C ASP A 40 6.46 -9.06 -25.79
N PRO A 41 5.32 -9.62 -26.22
CA PRO A 41 5.13 -10.05 -27.61
C PRO A 41 5.54 -9.04 -28.70
N ALA A 42 5.32 -7.74 -28.50
CA ALA A 42 5.72 -6.70 -29.47
C ALA A 42 7.24 -6.59 -29.59
N ASN A 43 7.93 -6.48 -28.45
CA ASN A 43 9.39 -6.44 -28.39
C ASN A 43 10.02 -7.76 -28.87
N ARG A 44 9.40 -8.89 -28.53
CA ARG A 44 9.86 -10.20 -29.00
C ARG A 44 9.80 -10.30 -30.52
N ARG A 45 8.71 -9.84 -31.14
CA ARG A 45 8.60 -9.82 -32.60
C ARG A 45 9.67 -8.93 -33.24
N ALA A 46 9.88 -7.72 -32.69
CA ALA A 46 10.91 -6.81 -33.16
C ALA A 46 12.32 -7.40 -33.04
N GLU A 47 12.63 -8.08 -31.93
CA GLU A 47 13.89 -8.78 -31.72
C GLU A 47 14.14 -9.87 -32.78
N LEU A 48 13.14 -10.69 -33.06
CA LEU A 48 13.23 -11.74 -34.07
C LEU A 48 13.42 -11.17 -35.47
N ALA A 49 12.69 -10.09 -35.81
CA ALA A 49 12.81 -9.41 -37.11
C ALA A 49 14.23 -8.84 -37.31
N LEU A 50 14.76 -8.11 -36.32
CA LEU A 50 16.12 -7.54 -36.37
C LEU A 50 17.20 -8.62 -36.57
N ARG A 51 17.05 -9.79 -35.92
CA ARG A 51 17.99 -10.90 -36.12
C ARG A 51 17.86 -11.55 -37.48
N ALA A 52 16.64 -11.68 -38.01
CA ALA A 52 16.41 -12.23 -39.34
C ALA A 52 17.02 -11.32 -40.42
N GLU A 53 16.86 -10.00 -40.28
CA GLU A 53 17.41 -8.99 -41.19
C GLU A 53 18.95 -8.97 -41.18
N GLY A 54 19.59 -9.10 -40.01
CA GLY A 54 21.06 -9.10 -39.91
C GLY A 54 21.74 -10.45 -40.22
N GLY A 55 21.00 -11.56 -40.20
CA GLY A 55 21.51 -12.91 -40.44
C GLY A 55 22.16 -13.60 -39.22
N PRO A 56 22.79 -14.77 -39.42
CA PRO A 56 23.36 -15.59 -38.34
C PRO A 56 24.39 -14.83 -37.50
N GLY A 57 24.23 -14.86 -36.17
CA GLY A 57 25.16 -14.20 -35.24
C GLY A 57 24.85 -12.74 -34.95
N THR A 58 23.81 -12.16 -35.56
CA THR A 58 23.38 -10.78 -35.30
C THR A 58 23.12 -10.54 -33.82
N ARG A 59 23.78 -9.51 -33.30
CA ARG A 59 23.64 -9.00 -31.94
C ARG A 59 22.66 -7.84 -31.95
N VAL A 60 21.69 -7.87 -31.05
CA VAL A 60 20.68 -6.82 -30.90
C VAL A 60 20.79 -6.24 -29.49
N THR A 61 20.68 -4.92 -29.40
CA THR A 61 20.63 -4.18 -28.13
C THR A 61 19.17 -3.98 -27.70
N ALA A 62 18.94 -3.72 -26.41
CA ALA A 62 17.61 -3.38 -25.90
C ALA A 62 17.00 -2.16 -26.62
N GLY A 63 17.82 -1.12 -26.85
CA GLY A 63 17.38 0.09 -27.56
C GLY A 63 16.98 -0.17 -29.02
N GLN A 64 17.68 -1.06 -29.74
CA GLN A 64 17.28 -1.43 -31.11
C GLN A 64 15.94 -2.16 -31.12
N VAL A 65 15.73 -3.09 -30.18
CA VAL A 65 14.48 -3.84 -30.06
C VAL A 65 13.31 -2.90 -29.77
N ALA A 66 13.42 -2.05 -28.74
CA ALA A 66 12.37 -1.12 -28.38
C ALA A 66 12.07 -0.09 -29.47
N ALA A 67 13.10 0.46 -30.12
CA ALA A 67 12.92 1.40 -31.23
C ALA A 67 12.20 0.77 -32.43
N ARG A 68 12.53 -0.49 -32.78
CA ARG A 68 11.84 -1.20 -33.86
C ARG A 68 10.41 -1.55 -33.47
N ALA A 69 10.18 -2.05 -32.26
CA ALA A 69 8.84 -2.35 -31.76
C ALA A 69 7.95 -1.10 -31.75
N TYR A 70 8.49 0.04 -31.33
CA TYR A 70 7.77 1.32 -31.33
C TYR A 70 7.42 1.76 -32.75
N SER A 71 8.37 1.68 -33.69
CA SER A 71 8.12 2.02 -35.10
C SER A 71 7.02 1.15 -35.71
N ASP A 72 7.11 -0.17 -35.52
CA ASP A 72 6.11 -1.13 -36.01
C ASP A 72 4.73 -0.84 -35.38
N ALA A 73 4.69 -0.50 -34.08
CA ALA A 73 3.45 -0.20 -33.39
C ALA A 73 2.80 1.10 -33.86
N VAL A 74 3.58 2.16 -34.08
CA VAL A 74 3.07 3.46 -34.57
C VAL A 74 2.48 3.33 -35.96
N GLU A 75 3.05 2.49 -36.83
CA GLU A 75 2.48 2.20 -38.15
C GLU A 75 1.06 1.60 -38.05
N VAL A 76 0.86 0.62 -37.16
CA VAL A 76 -0.47 0.03 -36.89
C VAL A 76 -1.42 1.07 -36.29
N TRP A 77 -0.94 1.88 -35.33
CA TRP A 77 -1.75 2.92 -34.70
C TRP A 77 -2.21 3.97 -35.72
N ASP A 78 -1.33 4.42 -36.60
CA ASP A 78 -1.64 5.44 -37.61
C ASP A 78 -2.58 4.91 -38.70
N ALA A 79 -2.52 3.60 -39.00
CA ALA A 79 -3.49 2.95 -39.89
C ALA A 79 -4.91 2.84 -39.27
N VAL A 80 -5.01 2.68 -37.94
CA VAL A 80 -6.30 2.51 -37.24
C VAL A 80 -6.89 3.85 -36.75
N ASN A 81 -6.07 4.83 -36.38
CA ASN A 81 -6.50 6.12 -35.82
C ASN A 81 -6.92 7.13 -36.92
N VAL A 82 -8.01 6.82 -37.62
CA VAL A 82 -8.51 7.60 -38.77
C VAL A 82 -9.09 8.97 -38.37
N ARG A 83 -9.45 9.19 -37.10
CA ARG A 83 -10.15 10.41 -36.63
C ARG A 83 -9.25 11.63 -36.38
N GLY A 84 -7.96 11.52 -36.67
CA GLY A 84 -7.00 12.60 -36.57
C GLY A 84 -6.30 12.70 -35.19
N PRO A 85 -5.32 13.59 -35.06
CA PRO A 85 -4.29 13.56 -33.99
C PRO A 85 -4.79 13.90 -32.57
N GLY A 86 -6.09 14.13 -32.38
CA GLY A 86 -6.61 14.72 -31.15
C GLY A 86 -6.71 13.75 -29.97
N ALA A 87 -6.98 12.47 -30.25
CA ALA A 87 -7.32 11.52 -29.20
C ALA A 87 -7.31 10.06 -29.65
N LEU A 88 -6.84 9.16 -28.78
CA LEU A 88 -7.04 7.70 -28.93
C LEU A 88 -8.28 7.28 -28.12
N SER A 89 -9.23 6.58 -28.72
CA SER A 89 -10.44 6.06 -28.06
C SER A 89 -10.30 4.59 -27.66
N LYS A 90 -11.15 4.11 -26.74
CA LYS A 90 -11.18 2.67 -26.36
C LYS A 90 -11.45 1.76 -27.57
N ALA A 91 -12.27 2.20 -28.52
CA ALA A 91 -12.58 1.43 -29.72
C ALA A 91 -11.37 1.32 -30.64
N GLU A 92 -10.58 2.40 -30.78
CA GLU A 92 -9.33 2.38 -31.55
C GLU A 92 -8.28 1.50 -30.88
N VAL A 93 -8.16 1.55 -29.54
CA VAL A 93 -7.28 0.63 -28.78
C VAL A 93 -7.64 -0.83 -29.03
N ALA A 94 -8.93 -1.17 -28.96
CA ALA A 94 -9.40 -2.53 -29.26
C ALA A 94 -9.15 -2.92 -30.72
N ALA A 95 -9.34 -1.98 -31.66
CA ALA A 95 -9.08 -2.22 -33.08
C ALA A 95 -7.58 -2.40 -33.39
N ILE A 96 -6.69 -1.68 -32.73
CA ILE A 96 -5.23 -1.89 -32.81
C ILE A 96 -4.88 -3.30 -32.32
N GLY A 97 -5.39 -3.70 -31.14
CA GLY A 97 -5.14 -5.05 -30.62
C GLY A 97 -5.73 -6.16 -31.50
N ALA A 98 -6.82 -5.90 -32.22
CA ALA A 98 -7.40 -6.84 -33.18
C ALA A 98 -6.59 -6.91 -34.49
N ALA A 99 -6.08 -5.78 -34.98
CA ALA A 99 -5.21 -5.72 -36.15
C ALA A 99 -3.84 -6.37 -35.89
N ASP A 100 -3.35 -6.23 -34.66
CA ASP A 100 -2.08 -6.78 -34.22
C ASP A 100 -2.16 -7.29 -32.77
N PRO A 101 -2.41 -8.59 -32.57
CA PRO A 101 -2.51 -9.19 -31.25
C PRO A 101 -1.25 -9.03 -30.38
N ALA A 102 -0.07 -8.86 -30.98
CA ALA A 102 1.17 -8.63 -30.21
C ALA A 102 1.19 -7.24 -29.56
N LEU A 103 0.40 -6.28 -30.06
CA LEU A 103 0.32 -4.92 -29.53
C LEU A 103 -0.82 -4.75 -28.51
N ALA A 104 -1.69 -5.73 -28.33
CA ALA A 104 -2.93 -5.55 -27.58
C ALA A 104 -2.70 -5.09 -26.13
N SER A 105 -1.81 -5.76 -25.39
CA SER A 105 -1.50 -5.42 -23.99
C SER A 105 -0.81 -4.06 -23.90
N VAL A 106 0.31 -3.87 -24.60
CA VAL A 106 1.11 -2.65 -24.50
C VAL A 106 0.36 -1.40 -25.00
N THR A 107 -0.55 -1.54 -25.97
CA THR A 107 -1.40 -0.44 -26.44
C THR A 107 -2.44 -0.05 -25.40
N GLN A 108 -3.09 -1.03 -24.77
CA GLN A 108 -4.03 -0.78 -23.68
C GLN A 108 -3.33 -0.07 -22.51
N ASP A 109 -2.12 -0.52 -22.18
CA ASP A 109 -1.31 0.07 -21.12
C ASP A 109 -0.92 1.52 -21.46
N ALA A 110 -0.39 1.76 -22.67
CA ALA A 110 -0.05 3.09 -23.14
C ALA A 110 -1.26 4.04 -23.13
N TYR A 111 -2.43 3.57 -23.56
CA TYR A 111 -3.68 4.32 -23.52
C TYR A 111 -4.09 4.69 -22.09
N LEU A 112 -4.03 3.74 -21.16
CA LEU A 112 -4.35 4.00 -19.76
C LEU A 112 -3.33 4.95 -19.14
N SER A 113 -2.04 4.81 -19.44
CA SER A 113 -0.95 5.65 -18.94
C SER A 113 -1.14 7.11 -19.37
N ALA A 114 -1.45 7.33 -20.65
CA ALA A 114 -1.74 8.66 -21.18
C ALA A 114 -2.98 9.34 -20.59
N ARG A 115 -3.88 8.57 -19.94
CA ARG A 115 -5.03 9.10 -19.20
C ARG A 115 -4.75 9.30 -17.71
N GLY A 116 -3.55 8.95 -17.25
CA GLY A 116 -3.21 8.88 -15.82
C GLY A 116 -3.94 7.76 -15.10
N LEU A 117 -4.35 6.72 -15.83
CA LEU A 117 -5.10 5.56 -15.32
C LEU A 117 -4.22 4.31 -15.19
N LEU A 118 -3.10 4.21 -15.91
CA LEU A 118 -2.10 3.15 -15.71
C LEU A 118 -1.12 3.56 -14.63
N GLY A 119 -0.65 2.60 -13.83
CA GLY A 119 0.31 2.80 -12.75
C GLY A 119 -0.15 3.70 -11.59
N GLY A 120 -1.42 4.12 -11.62
CA GLY A 120 -2.09 4.70 -10.47
C GLY A 120 -2.50 3.63 -9.46
N ALA A 121 -2.79 4.08 -8.24
CA ALA A 121 -3.28 3.25 -7.14
C ALA A 121 -4.39 2.27 -7.57
N ALA A 122 -5.37 2.74 -8.35
CA ALA A 122 -6.51 1.93 -8.79
C ALA A 122 -6.14 0.74 -9.70
N ALA A 123 -5.19 0.91 -10.63
CA ALA A 123 -4.76 -0.17 -11.51
C ALA A 123 -3.94 -1.22 -10.75
N VAL A 124 -3.07 -0.78 -9.84
CA VAL A 124 -2.33 -1.65 -8.94
C VAL A 124 -3.26 -2.39 -8.00
N ARG A 125 -4.28 -1.70 -7.45
CA ARG A 125 -5.35 -2.30 -6.63
C ARG A 125 -6.05 -3.43 -7.41
N SER A 126 -6.54 -3.14 -8.61
CA SER A 126 -7.26 -4.13 -9.43
C SER A 126 -6.41 -5.35 -9.82
N PHE A 127 -5.09 -5.18 -9.99
CA PHE A 127 -4.21 -6.33 -10.16
C PHE A 127 -4.22 -7.25 -8.93
N PHE A 128 -4.12 -6.68 -7.73
CA PHE A 128 -4.08 -7.44 -6.48
C PHE A 128 -5.43 -8.03 -6.07
N GLU A 129 -6.55 -7.54 -6.60
CA GLU A 129 -7.89 -8.14 -6.42
C GLU A 129 -8.01 -9.55 -7.01
N THR A 130 -7.17 -9.91 -7.99
CA THR A 130 -7.18 -11.22 -8.65
C THR A 130 -5.88 -11.99 -8.48
N PHE A 131 -4.94 -11.45 -7.69
CA PHE A 131 -3.62 -12.04 -7.48
C PHE A 131 -3.67 -13.19 -6.47
N ASP A 132 -2.89 -14.24 -6.72
CA ASP A 132 -2.69 -15.37 -5.80
C ASP A 132 -1.53 -15.05 -4.84
N PHE A 133 -1.85 -14.62 -3.62
CA PHE A 133 -0.86 -14.19 -2.62
C PHE A 133 0.05 -15.32 -2.11
N GLY A 134 -0.39 -16.58 -2.26
CA GLY A 134 0.45 -17.76 -2.00
C GLY A 134 1.67 -17.84 -2.93
N ARG A 135 1.70 -17.05 -4.01
CA ARG A 135 2.76 -17.01 -5.02
C ARG A 135 3.29 -15.60 -5.26
N LEU A 136 3.63 -14.87 -4.20
CA LEU A 136 4.22 -13.53 -4.33
C LEU A 136 5.46 -13.46 -5.25
N ASP A 137 6.23 -14.54 -5.36
CA ASP A 137 7.36 -14.67 -6.29
C ASP A 137 6.94 -14.75 -7.77
N ALA A 138 5.65 -14.96 -8.06
CA ALA A 138 5.07 -14.91 -9.39
C ALA A 138 4.66 -13.49 -9.83
N LEU A 139 4.94 -12.45 -9.02
CA LEU A 139 4.76 -11.07 -9.46
C LEU A 139 5.54 -10.81 -10.77
N PRO A 140 4.97 -10.08 -11.75
CA PRO A 140 5.63 -9.87 -13.03
C PRO A 140 6.96 -9.13 -12.88
N GLN A 141 7.99 -9.66 -13.54
CA GLN A 141 9.35 -9.11 -13.50
C GLN A 141 9.88 -8.92 -12.07
N SER A 142 9.45 -9.77 -11.13
CA SER A 142 9.78 -9.56 -9.73
C SER A 142 11.15 -10.09 -9.33
N ARG A 143 11.74 -9.46 -8.33
CA ARG A 143 12.91 -9.93 -7.59
C ARG A 143 12.72 -9.67 -6.10
N ARG A 144 13.14 -10.61 -5.26
CA ARG A 144 13.21 -10.38 -3.82
C ARG A 144 14.34 -9.39 -3.52
N VAL A 145 14.06 -8.42 -2.65
CA VAL A 145 15.05 -7.47 -2.13
C VAL A 145 15.21 -7.74 -0.64
N ASP A 146 16.37 -8.22 -0.21
CA ASP A 146 16.65 -8.40 1.21
C ASP A 146 17.12 -7.09 1.82
N VAL A 147 16.23 -6.47 2.61
CA VAL A 147 16.48 -5.20 3.28
C VAL A 147 16.57 -5.36 4.79
N ARG A 148 16.89 -6.55 5.32
CA ARG A 148 17.09 -6.71 6.77
C ARG A 148 18.24 -5.84 7.30
N PRO A 149 18.26 -5.47 8.60
CA PRO A 149 19.35 -4.67 9.17
C PRO A 149 20.74 -5.19 8.80
N GLY A 150 21.60 -4.30 8.32
CA GLY A 150 22.95 -4.63 7.84
C GLY A 150 23.05 -5.07 6.37
N GLN A 151 21.93 -5.26 5.65
CA GLN A 151 21.98 -5.62 4.24
C GLN A 151 22.32 -4.40 3.34
N PRO A 152 23.23 -4.53 2.36
CA PRO A 152 23.62 -3.42 1.48
C PRO A 152 22.46 -2.82 0.69
N ALA A 153 21.50 -3.65 0.27
CA ALA A 153 20.36 -3.21 -0.54
C ALA A 153 19.46 -2.19 0.17
N ARG A 154 19.55 -2.05 1.50
CA ARG A 154 18.82 -1.02 2.26
C ARG A 154 19.15 0.40 1.76
N ALA A 155 20.37 0.65 1.30
CA ALA A 155 20.78 1.98 0.86
C ALA A 155 20.01 2.48 -0.38
N ASP A 156 19.46 1.56 -1.19
CA ASP A 156 18.77 1.87 -2.44
C ASP A 156 17.24 1.86 -2.30
N VAL A 157 16.72 1.60 -1.09
CA VAL A 157 15.28 1.50 -0.83
C VAL A 157 14.79 2.77 -0.13
N PRO A 158 13.69 3.39 -0.62
CA PRO A 158 13.15 4.61 -0.02
C PRO A 158 12.82 4.44 1.46
N ALA A 159 13.00 5.52 2.24
CA ALA A 159 12.80 5.51 3.69
C ALA A 159 11.37 5.08 4.10
N SER A 160 10.34 5.45 3.34
CA SER A 160 8.96 5.02 3.60
C SER A 160 8.79 3.50 3.46
N VAL A 161 9.39 2.90 2.43
CA VAL A 161 9.37 1.44 2.21
C VAL A 161 10.16 0.72 3.29
N LEU A 162 11.34 1.23 3.64
CA LEU A 162 12.14 0.67 4.73
C LEU A 162 11.40 0.74 6.06
N SER A 163 10.71 1.85 6.34
CA SER A 163 9.99 1.95 7.59
C SER A 163 8.80 0.99 7.67
N ALA A 164 8.11 0.75 6.56
CA ALA A 164 7.06 -0.27 6.52
C ALA A 164 7.63 -1.67 6.68
N PHE A 165 8.76 -1.96 6.01
CA PHE A 165 9.45 -3.24 6.17
C PHE A 165 9.91 -3.45 7.61
N ASP A 166 10.57 -2.46 8.22
CA ASP A 166 11.10 -2.55 9.58
C ASP A 166 9.98 -2.74 10.61
N HIS A 167 8.82 -2.11 10.39
CA HIS A 167 7.64 -2.33 11.23
C HIS A 167 7.25 -3.81 11.28
N TYR A 168 7.09 -4.45 10.11
CA TYR A 168 6.74 -5.86 10.06
C TYR A 168 7.89 -6.79 10.43
N PHE A 169 9.13 -6.41 10.15
CA PHE A 169 10.31 -7.22 10.44
C PHE A 169 10.47 -7.49 11.93
N ARG A 170 9.91 -6.65 12.81
CA ARG A 170 9.83 -6.92 14.25
C ARG A 170 9.07 -8.22 14.56
N ALA A 171 8.02 -8.53 13.80
CA ALA A 171 7.27 -9.76 13.96
C ALA A 171 8.08 -10.98 13.48
N GLU A 172 8.78 -10.84 12.34
CA GLU A 172 9.72 -11.87 11.87
C GLU A 172 10.88 -12.10 12.85
N ALA A 173 11.41 -11.04 13.47
CA ALA A 173 12.47 -11.14 14.47
C ALA A 173 12.03 -11.86 15.76
N MET A 174 10.74 -11.90 16.02
CA MET A 174 10.12 -12.62 17.14
C MET A 174 9.60 -14.01 16.73
N ASP A 175 9.90 -14.46 15.50
CA ASP A 175 9.61 -15.81 15.00
C ASP A 175 8.12 -16.18 14.99
N TRP A 176 7.24 -15.24 14.60
CA TRP A 176 5.81 -15.52 14.41
C TRP A 176 5.24 -14.94 13.11
N ALA A 177 6.11 -14.45 12.23
CA ALA A 177 5.75 -13.95 10.93
C ALA A 177 6.90 -14.08 9.92
N THR A 178 6.56 -13.99 8.64
CA THR A 178 7.50 -13.88 7.53
C THR A 178 7.24 -12.57 6.78
N VAL A 179 8.30 -11.82 6.50
CA VAL A 179 8.24 -10.57 5.73
C VAL A 179 9.05 -10.70 4.45
N ARG A 180 8.45 -10.26 3.35
CA ARG A 180 9.07 -10.27 2.02
C ARG A 180 8.89 -8.91 1.36
N LEU A 181 10.00 -8.32 0.94
CA LEU A 181 9.99 -7.18 0.03
C LEU A 181 10.34 -7.66 -1.37
N MET A 182 9.43 -7.39 -2.31
CA MET A 182 9.62 -7.66 -3.73
C MET A 182 9.75 -6.33 -4.46
N GLU A 183 10.70 -6.21 -5.36
CA GLU A 183 10.63 -5.25 -6.45
C GLU A 183 9.97 -5.93 -7.64
N ALA A 184 8.97 -5.30 -8.26
CA ALA A 184 8.21 -5.90 -9.36
C ALA A 184 7.67 -4.84 -10.32
N ARG A 185 7.07 -5.28 -11.43
CA ARG A 185 6.27 -4.42 -12.32
C ARG A 185 4.80 -4.83 -12.27
N VAL A 186 3.96 -4.01 -11.66
CA VAL A 186 2.53 -4.28 -11.47
C VAL A 186 1.71 -3.26 -12.23
N ALA A 187 0.83 -3.72 -13.12
CA ALA A 187 0.03 -2.85 -13.99
C ALA A 187 0.89 -1.78 -14.71
N GLY A 188 2.03 -2.21 -15.28
CA GLY A 188 3.01 -1.35 -15.97
C GLY A 188 3.89 -0.48 -15.05
N GLN A 189 3.61 -0.41 -13.75
CA GLN A 189 4.32 0.43 -12.77
C GLN A 189 5.43 -0.37 -12.08
N ALA A 190 6.64 0.17 -12.04
CA ALA A 190 7.68 -0.35 -11.15
C ALA A 190 7.33 -0.04 -9.70
N VAL A 191 7.27 -1.08 -8.87
CA VAL A 191 6.81 -1.00 -7.48
C VAL A 191 7.72 -1.77 -6.53
N TYR A 192 7.66 -1.38 -5.27
CA TYR A 192 7.99 -2.24 -4.14
C TYR A 192 6.69 -2.83 -3.59
N ALA A 193 6.59 -4.16 -3.52
CA ALA A 193 5.49 -4.88 -2.89
C ALA A 193 6.03 -5.56 -1.62
N LEU A 194 5.59 -5.07 -0.48
CA LEU A 194 5.86 -5.62 0.84
C LEU A 194 4.71 -6.56 1.20
N HIS A 195 5.04 -7.80 1.55
CA HIS A 195 4.09 -8.79 2.01
C HIS A 195 4.56 -9.33 3.36
N MET A 196 3.72 -9.23 4.37
CA MET A 196 3.89 -9.90 5.65
C MET A 196 2.83 -10.97 5.80
N ARG A 197 3.21 -12.13 6.31
CA ARG A 197 2.28 -13.18 6.71
C ARG A 197 2.64 -13.65 8.10
N THR A 198 1.65 -13.78 8.97
CA THR A 198 1.84 -14.39 10.29
C THR A 198 2.00 -15.91 10.17
N ASP A 199 2.35 -16.58 11.26
CA ASP A 199 2.28 -18.05 11.34
C ASP A 199 0.84 -18.57 11.36
N GLY A 200 -0.12 -17.69 11.64
CA GLY A 200 -1.54 -17.92 11.39
C GLY A 200 -1.92 -17.62 9.94
N ASP A 201 -3.19 -17.30 9.73
CA ASP A 201 -3.74 -17.02 8.41
C ASP A 201 -3.72 -15.52 8.06
N ASP A 202 -3.38 -14.63 8.99
CA ASP A 202 -3.38 -13.18 8.74
C ASP A 202 -2.17 -12.75 7.91
N GLY A 203 -2.40 -11.85 6.96
CA GLY A 203 -1.38 -11.25 6.12
C GLY A 203 -1.66 -9.80 5.75
N TYR A 204 -0.62 -9.14 5.25
CA TYR A 204 -0.64 -7.73 4.89
C TYR A 204 0.14 -7.49 3.62
N LEU A 205 -0.47 -6.81 2.66
CA LEU A 205 0.19 -6.28 1.48
C LEU A 205 0.33 -4.77 1.61
N GLU A 206 1.50 -4.25 1.26
CA GLU A 206 1.69 -2.82 1.01
C GLU A 206 2.48 -2.61 -0.26
N VAL A 207 2.03 -1.69 -1.11
CA VAL A 207 2.63 -1.44 -2.41
C VAL A 207 3.01 0.02 -2.52
N PHE A 208 4.25 0.27 -2.90
CA PHE A 208 4.84 1.59 -3.06
C PHE A 208 5.42 1.74 -4.46
N LYS A 209 5.45 2.96 -4.96
CA LYS A 209 6.28 3.31 -6.12
C LYS A 209 7.77 3.17 -5.77
N LYS A 210 8.63 3.15 -6.79
CA LYS A 210 10.09 3.14 -6.63
C LYS A 210 10.66 4.35 -5.88
N ASP A 211 9.94 5.48 -5.87
CA ASP A 211 10.29 6.68 -5.09
C ASP A 211 9.79 6.63 -3.62
N GLY A 212 9.07 5.56 -3.24
CA GLY A 212 8.51 5.38 -1.91
C GLY A 212 7.09 5.93 -1.71
N THR A 213 6.46 6.49 -2.75
CA THR A 213 5.07 6.94 -2.68
C THR A 213 4.13 5.74 -2.48
N PRO A 214 3.25 5.74 -1.48
CA PRO A 214 2.26 4.67 -1.29
C PRO A 214 1.28 4.58 -2.48
N LEU A 215 0.91 3.36 -2.87
CA LEU A 215 -0.05 3.08 -3.94
C LEU A 215 -1.30 2.38 -3.44
N THR A 216 -1.14 1.24 -2.77
CA THR A 216 -2.26 0.49 -2.20
C THR A 216 -1.77 -0.33 -1.03
N SER A 217 -2.68 -0.58 -0.09
CA SER A 217 -2.46 -1.49 1.01
C SER A 217 -3.64 -2.47 1.05
N ALA A 218 -3.41 -3.69 1.51
CA ALA A 218 -4.49 -4.64 1.77
C ALA A 218 -4.26 -5.54 2.99
N ARG A 219 -5.35 -5.97 3.61
CA ARG A 219 -5.37 -7.08 4.57
C ARG A 219 -5.68 -8.37 3.83
N LEU A 220 -5.02 -9.42 4.26
CA LEU A 220 -5.15 -10.75 3.71
C LEU A 220 -5.55 -11.70 4.85
N PHE A 221 -6.34 -12.71 4.50
CA PHE A 221 -6.61 -13.84 5.37
C PHE A 221 -6.55 -15.12 4.56
N ALA A 222 -5.75 -16.08 5.01
CA ALA A 222 -5.45 -17.32 4.30
C ALA A 222 -5.05 -17.07 2.83
N GLU A 223 -4.20 -16.08 2.60
CA GLU A 223 -3.73 -15.64 1.27
C GLU A 223 -4.82 -15.09 0.34
N GLN A 224 -6.00 -14.75 0.88
CA GLN A 224 -7.07 -14.11 0.13
C GLN A 224 -7.15 -12.63 0.50
N LEU A 225 -7.37 -11.80 -0.51
CA LEU A 225 -7.67 -10.40 -0.31
C LEU A 225 -8.97 -10.26 0.49
N LEU A 226 -8.88 -9.63 1.68
CA LEU A 226 -10.07 -9.21 2.42
C LEU A 226 -10.48 -7.82 1.95
N ALA A 227 -9.77 -6.82 2.46
CA ALA A 227 -10.01 -5.42 2.12
C ALA A 227 -8.72 -4.75 1.66
N HIS A 228 -8.88 -3.81 0.75
CA HIS A 228 -7.89 -2.76 0.61
C HIS A 228 -8.12 -1.71 1.70
N ASP A 229 -7.05 -1.33 2.38
CA ASP A 229 -7.04 -0.22 3.30
C ASP A 229 -5.98 0.80 2.86
N GLU A 230 -6.13 2.06 3.26
CA GLU A 230 -5.18 3.12 2.89
C GLU A 230 -4.08 3.28 3.96
N TYR A 231 -3.85 2.23 4.75
CA TYR A 231 -2.90 2.23 5.86
C TYR A 231 -1.60 1.56 5.47
N PHE A 232 -0.50 2.29 5.58
CA PHE A 232 0.84 1.80 5.28
C PHE A 232 1.64 1.69 6.58
N GLY A 233 2.68 0.87 6.56
CA GLY A 233 3.45 0.45 7.72
C GLY A 233 3.84 1.65 8.55
N ARG A 234 3.43 1.59 9.83
CA ARG A 234 3.28 2.66 10.86
C ARG A 234 1.85 2.80 11.38
N CYS A 235 0.84 2.59 10.54
CA CYS A 235 -0.58 2.76 10.90
C CYS A 235 -1.31 1.43 11.08
N ARG A 236 -0.73 0.33 10.56
CA ARG A 236 -1.28 -1.01 10.72
C ARG A 236 -0.85 -1.58 12.06
N MET A 237 -1.66 -1.21 13.03
CA MET A 237 -1.52 -1.59 14.41
C MET A 237 -2.45 -2.76 14.69
N SER A 238 -2.27 -3.88 13.98
CA SER A 238 -2.90 -5.09 14.49
C SER A 238 -2.41 -5.27 15.93
N PRO A 239 -3.30 -5.61 16.87
CA PRO A 239 -2.92 -5.67 18.27
C PRO A 239 -1.65 -6.50 18.49
N SER A 240 -1.50 -7.62 17.76
CA SER A 240 -0.29 -8.45 17.76
C SER A 240 1.01 -7.69 17.47
N LEU A 241 0.99 -6.70 16.56
CA LEU A 241 2.15 -5.86 16.29
C LEU A 241 2.38 -4.82 17.40
N LEU A 242 1.32 -4.31 18.02
CA LEU A 242 1.43 -3.40 19.16
C LEU A 242 1.92 -4.09 20.43
N TYR A 243 1.55 -5.35 20.65
CA TYR A 243 2.07 -6.13 21.78
C TYR A 243 3.58 -6.34 21.69
N LEU A 244 4.20 -6.24 20.50
CA LEU A 244 5.66 -6.25 20.36
C LEU A 244 6.33 -5.04 21.02
N ASP A 245 5.59 -3.98 21.34
CA ASP A 245 6.11 -2.83 22.07
C ASP A 245 6.24 -3.10 23.59
N ASP A 246 5.68 -4.23 24.05
CA ASP A 246 5.55 -4.64 25.45
C ASP A 246 4.91 -3.53 26.31
N PRO A 247 3.66 -3.13 26.01
CA PRO A 247 3.03 -2.02 26.70
C PRO A 247 2.77 -2.38 28.16
N ARG A 248 2.89 -1.39 29.05
CA ARG A 248 2.49 -1.53 30.45
C ARG A 248 0.96 -1.50 30.54
N PHE A 249 0.37 -2.38 31.33
CA PHE A 249 -1.06 -2.40 31.61
C PHE A 249 -1.31 -1.87 33.03
N ASP A 250 -2.04 -0.77 33.10
CA ASP A 250 -2.41 -0.10 34.34
C ASP A 250 -3.93 -0.17 34.52
N GLU A 251 -4.37 -0.34 35.76
CA GLU A 251 -5.78 -0.15 36.12
C GLU A 251 -6.14 1.35 36.08
N GLY A 252 -7.30 1.67 35.51
CA GLY A 252 -7.89 3.00 35.56
C GLY A 252 -8.58 3.22 36.90
N LEU A 253 -8.49 4.45 37.41
CA LEU A 253 -8.99 4.83 38.72
C LEU A 253 -10.12 5.84 38.57
N SER A 254 -11.12 5.79 39.43
CA SER A 254 -12.29 6.69 39.33
C SER A 254 -12.06 8.02 40.06
N GLU A 255 -11.32 8.03 41.16
CA GLU A 255 -11.13 9.21 42.01
C GLU A 255 -10.03 10.14 41.46
N ALA A 256 -10.30 11.44 41.37
CA ALA A 256 -9.39 12.40 40.75
C ALA A 256 -7.95 12.42 41.33
N PRO A 257 -7.74 12.35 42.67
CA PRO A 257 -6.39 12.26 43.23
C PRO A 257 -5.67 10.98 42.84
N GLU A 258 -6.39 9.86 42.77
CA GLU A 258 -5.86 8.54 42.43
C GLU A 258 -5.49 8.48 40.95
N ARG A 259 -6.36 8.98 40.06
CA ARG A 259 -6.09 9.17 38.62
C ARG A 259 -4.80 9.95 38.40
N ALA A 260 -4.67 11.10 39.06
CA ALA A 260 -3.49 11.94 38.94
C ALA A 260 -2.23 11.20 39.42
N ALA A 261 -2.31 10.46 40.54
CA ALA A 261 -1.21 9.67 41.06
C ALA A 261 -0.81 8.49 40.15
N ALA A 262 -1.78 7.90 39.45
CA ALA A 262 -1.55 6.83 38.47
C ALA A 262 -1.15 7.34 37.07
N GLY A 263 -0.95 8.66 36.92
CA GLY A 263 -0.61 9.25 35.63
C GLY A 263 -1.72 9.18 34.59
N GLN A 264 -2.98 8.99 35.00
CA GLN A 264 -4.13 8.92 34.12
C GLN A 264 -4.58 10.31 33.69
N VAL A 265 -5.05 10.45 32.45
CA VAL A 265 -5.66 11.71 31.98
C VAL A 265 -6.85 12.09 32.88
N PRO A 266 -6.97 13.38 33.25
CA PRO A 266 -8.08 13.82 34.08
C PRO A 266 -9.41 13.79 33.31
N LEU A 267 -10.53 13.67 34.03
CA LEU A 267 -11.87 13.57 33.42
C LEU A 267 -12.23 14.79 32.55
N ASP A 268 -11.65 15.95 32.80
CA ASP A 268 -11.86 17.17 32.02
C ASP A 268 -10.81 17.36 30.89
N TRP A 269 -9.83 16.45 30.74
CA TRP A 269 -8.85 16.49 29.66
C TRP A 269 -9.55 16.49 28.31
N ARG A 270 -9.36 17.54 27.52
CA ARG A 270 -10.04 17.70 26.22
C ARG A 270 -9.27 17.08 25.07
N GLY A 271 -7.98 16.78 25.24
CA GLY A 271 -7.07 16.53 24.13
C GLY A 271 -6.93 17.76 23.23
N ASP A 272 -6.14 17.60 22.17
CA ASP A 272 -5.97 18.59 21.11
C ASP A 272 -7.09 18.48 20.06
N VAL A 273 -7.64 17.27 19.90
CA VAL A 273 -8.78 16.98 19.03
C VAL A 273 -9.75 16.02 19.72
N VAL A 274 -11.04 16.22 19.47
CA VAL A 274 -12.13 15.35 19.96
C VAL A 274 -12.87 14.79 18.77
N ILE A 275 -12.94 13.47 18.67
CA ILE A 275 -13.71 12.77 17.66
C ILE A 275 -15.15 12.63 18.15
N THR A 276 -15.97 13.63 17.82
CA THR A 276 -17.38 13.72 18.26
C THR A 276 -18.35 13.00 17.33
N GLY A 277 -17.89 12.48 16.20
CA GLY A 277 -18.72 11.82 15.20
C GLY A 277 -17.90 11.16 14.10
N GLY A 278 -18.54 10.23 13.39
CA GLY A 278 -17.91 9.42 12.36
C GLY A 278 -18.52 8.02 12.32
N GLU A 279 -17.98 7.16 11.48
CA GLU A 279 -18.40 5.79 11.32
C GLU A 279 -17.18 4.87 11.20
N VAL A 280 -17.29 3.70 11.79
CA VAL A 280 -16.32 2.61 11.65
C VAL A 280 -17.00 1.49 10.88
N THR A 281 -16.48 1.16 9.71
CA THR A 281 -16.91 -0.03 8.98
C THR A 281 -16.07 -1.23 9.41
N HIS A 282 -16.52 -2.42 9.07
CA HIS A 282 -15.81 -3.67 9.33
C HIS A 282 -16.04 -4.66 8.21
N GLU A 283 -15.18 -5.67 8.15
CA GLU A 283 -15.32 -6.80 7.24
C GLU A 283 -15.09 -8.08 8.04
N GLY A 284 -16.17 -8.84 8.24
CA GLY A 284 -16.16 -9.96 9.18
C GLY A 284 -15.75 -9.50 10.59
N ARG A 285 -14.65 -10.05 11.10
CA ARG A 285 -14.09 -9.72 12.44
C ARG A 285 -13.00 -8.66 12.42
N GLN A 286 -12.70 -8.06 11.26
CA GLN A 286 -11.61 -7.10 11.13
C GLN A 286 -12.13 -5.67 11.05
N LEU A 287 -11.38 -4.75 11.66
CA LEU A 287 -11.59 -3.32 11.52
C LEU A 287 -11.48 -2.93 10.04
N GLY A 288 -12.48 -2.21 9.54
CA GLY A 288 -12.52 -1.67 8.19
C GLY A 288 -12.02 -0.23 8.15
N THR A 289 -12.83 0.67 7.59
CA THR A 289 -12.49 2.09 7.42
C THR A 289 -13.03 2.91 8.58
N VAL A 290 -12.21 3.83 9.11
CA VAL A 290 -12.69 4.87 10.04
C VAL A 290 -12.91 6.17 9.26
N THR A 291 -14.17 6.56 9.13
CA THR A 291 -14.59 7.81 8.48
C THR A 291 -14.96 8.83 9.55
N LEU A 292 -14.23 9.94 9.60
CA LEU A 292 -14.52 11.01 10.56
C LEU A 292 -15.62 11.94 10.05
N ALA A 293 -16.32 12.59 10.97
CA ALA A 293 -17.23 13.67 10.61
C ALA A 293 -16.48 14.83 9.89
N PRO A 294 -17.11 15.53 8.92
CA PRO A 294 -16.40 16.51 8.08
C PRO A 294 -15.80 17.71 8.81
N ASP A 295 -16.27 18.00 10.02
CA ASP A 295 -15.82 19.08 10.89
C ASP A 295 -14.63 18.69 11.80
N VAL A 296 -14.28 17.40 11.82
CA VAL A 296 -13.16 16.88 12.61
C VAL A 296 -11.88 16.95 11.77
N ALA A 297 -11.04 17.94 12.06
CA ALA A 297 -9.71 18.07 11.45
C ALA A 297 -8.64 17.44 12.35
N VAL A 298 -7.82 16.58 11.76
CA VAL A 298 -6.73 15.87 12.44
C VAL A 298 -5.43 16.07 11.67
N THR A 299 -4.34 16.28 12.40
CA THR A 299 -3.00 16.29 11.82
C THR A 299 -2.57 14.89 11.38
N PRO A 300 -1.57 14.75 10.49
CA PRO A 300 -1.05 13.42 10.12
C PRO A 300 -0.58 12.57 11.30
N GLU A 301 -0.06 13.19 12.36
CA GLU A 301 0.35 12.48 13.58
C GLU A 301 -0.86 12.00 14.40
N GLN A 302 -1.84 12.88 14.62
CA GLN A 302 -3.10 12.51 15.29
C GLN A 302 -3.85 11.43 14.52
N GLN A 303 -3.79 11.44 13.19
CA GLN A 303 -4.37 10.39 12.36
C GLN A 303 -3.75 9.02 12.64
N LYS A 304 -2.41 8.95 12.85
CA LYS A 304 -1.75 7.70 13.25
C LYS A 304 -2.24 7.21 14.62
N VAL A 305 -2.33 8.12 15.59
CA VAL A 305 -2.81 7.82 16.96
C VAL A 305 -4.28 7.38 16.95
N LEU A 306 -5.11 8.03 16.14
CA LEU A 306 -6.51 7.64 15.92
C LEU A 306 -6.58 6.19 15.45
N PHE A 307 -5.90 5.83 14.37
CA PHE A 307 -5.95 4.46 13.85
C PHE A 307 -5.40 3.43 14.83
N ALA A 308 -4.30 3.77 15.51
CA ALA A 308 -3.74 2.97 16.58
C ALA A 308 -4.78 2.61 17.65
N ALA A 309 -5.45 3.64 18.16
CA ALA A 309 -6.47 3.50 19.19
C ALA A 309 -7.67 2.72 18.66
N MET A 310 -8.11 2.96 17.42
CA MET A 310 -9.26 2.27 16.85
C MET A 310 -9.04 0.77 16.64
N GLU A 311 -7.82 0.34 16.28
CA GLU A 311 -7.49 -1.10 16.23
C GLU A 311 -7.54 -1.76 17.61
N LEU A 312 -6.98 -1.10 18.63
CA LEU A 312 -7.05 -1.57 20.01
C LEU A 312 -8.52 -1.63 20.47
N LEU A 313 -9.30 -0.58 20.26
CA LEU A 313 -10.71 -0.53 20.61
C LEU A 313 -11.54 -1.57 19.88
N TRP A 314 -11.23 -1.83 18.61
CA TRP A 314 -11.87 -2.89 17.83
C TRP A 314 -11.73 -4.24 18.52
N GLU A 315 -10.52 -4.63 18.89
CA GLU A 315 -10.26 -5.90 19.58
C GLU A 315 -10.90 -5.94 20.98
N ARG A 316 -10.86 -4.84 21.73
CA ARG A 316 -11.30 -4.82 23.13
C ARG A 316 -12.82 -4.77 23.29
N THR A 317 -13.50 -3.88 22.56
CA THR A 317 -14.91 -3.59 22.83
C THR A 317 -15.75 -3.42 21.55
N LEU A 318 -15.26 -2.72 20.53
CA LEU A 318 -16.12 -2.32 19.40
C LEU A 318 -16.57 -3.53 18.55
N GLN A 319 -15.75 -4.57 18.38
CA GLN A 319 -16.15 -5.77 17.63
C GLN A 319 -17.38 -6.47 18.25
N HIS A 320 -17.62 -6.29 19.56
CA HIS A 320 -18.73 -6.88 20.28
C HIS A 320 -20.03 -6.06 20.16
N ARG A 321 -19.94 -4.85 19.60
CA ARG A 321 -21.08 -3.93 19.37
C ARG A 321 -21.65 -4.03 17.95
N VAL A 322 -21.00 -4.83 17.12
CA VAL A 322 -21.43 -5.07 15.74
C VAL A 322 -22.74 -5.86 15.74
N PHE A 323 -23.73 -5.32 15.03
CA PHE A 323 -24.95 -6.04 14.69
C PHE A 323 -25.09 -6.05 13.17
N ASP A 324 -25.06 -7.24 12.58
CA ASP A 324 -24.97 -7.43 11.13
C ASP A 324 -23.74 -6.73 10.52
N ASP A 325 -23.86 -6.18 9.31
CA ASP A 325 -22.80 -5.45 8.59
C ASP A 325 -22.93 -3.92 8.77
N ALA A 326 -23.63 -3.46 9.81
CA ALA A 326 -23.89 -2.05 10.02
C ALA A 326 -22.64 -1.33 10.56
N PRO A 327 -22.27 -0.15 9.99
CA PRO A 327 -21.19 0.66 10.54
C PRO A 327 -21.46 1.10 11.99
N ILE A 328 -20.42 1.14 12.81
CA ILE A 328 -20.50 1.64 14.18
C ILE A 328 -20.38 3.15 14.16
N ALA A 329 -21.41 3.86 14.60
CA ALA A 329 -21.37 5.30 14.77
C ALA A 329 -20.44 5.70 15.92
N LEU A 330 -19.56 6.67 15.69
CA LEU A 330 -18.71 7.30 16.70
C LEU A 330 -19.39 8.51 17.35
N GLY A 331 -18.89 8.91 18.51
CA GLY A 331 -19.37 10.03 19.31
C GLY A 331 -20.27 9.60 20.47
N ARG A 332 -20.65 10.57 21.32
CA ARG A 332 -21.43 10.35 22.55
C ARG A 332 -22.81 9.73 22.36
N ARG A 333 -23.39 9.84 21.16
CA ARG A 333 -24.67 9.23 20.80
C ARG A 333 -24.50 7.90 20.06
N GLY A 334 -23.27 7.54 19.72
CA GLY A 334 -22.89 6.28 19.11
C GLY A 334 -22.19 5.39 20.15
N ALA A 335 -21.03 4.83 19.79
CA ALA A 335 -20.30 3.91 20.64
C ALA A 335 -19.41 4.58 21.70
N GLY A 336 -19.04 5.86 21.53
CA GLY A 336 -18.13 6.55 22.45
C GLY A 336 -17.37 7.70 21.80
N GLU A 337 -16.69 8.51 22.61
CA GLU A 337 -15.91 9.68 22.18
C GLU A 337 -14.41 9.38 22.33
N LEU A 338 -13.62 9.62 21.29
CA LEU A 338 -12.16 9.53 21.36
C LEU A 338 -11.54 10.93 21.45
N ARG A 339 -10.66 11.17 22.41
CA ARG A 339 -9.86 12.40 22.51
C ARG A 339 -8.41 12.09 22.26
N ILE A 340 -7.74 12.90 21.45
CA ILE A 340 -6.34 12.69 21.10
C ILE A 340 -5.57 13.98 21.39
N GLY A 341 -4.40 13.85 22.01
CA GLY A 341 -3.51 14.99 22.19
C GLY A 341 -2.25 14.64 22.97
N GLU A 342 -1.39 15.63 23.15
CA GLU A 342 -0.24 15.47 24.03
C GLU A 342 -0.65 15.48 25.51
N PHE A 343 -0.06 14.59 26.29
CA PHE A 343 -0.25 14.52 27.72
C PHE A 343 1.07 14.22 28.43
N THR A 344 1.42 15.07 29.39
CA THR A 344 2.58 14.82 30.26
C THR A 344 2.09 14.11 31.51
N ARG A 345 2.47 12.85 31.66
CA ARG A 345 2.06 11.99 32.77
C ARG A 345 2.68 12.48 34.09
N PRO A 346 1.87 12.79 35.12
CA PRO A 346 2.40 13.26 36.40
C PRO A 346 3.28 12.27 37.17
N ASP A 347 3.08 10.96 36.99
CA ASP A 347 3.77 9.92 37.77
C ASP A 347 5.22 9.69 37.32
N ASP A 348 5.51 9.86 36.02
CA ASP A 348 6.85 9.67 35.46
C ASP A 348 7.44 10.89 34.74
N GLY A 349 6.66 11.97 34.58
CA GLY A 349 7.06 13.22 33.96
C GLY A 349 7.27 13.15 32.44
N LYS A 350 6.90 12.05 31.76
CA LYS A 350 7.08 11.88 30.32
C LYS A 350 5.88 12.40 29.55
N THR A 351 6.14 12.97 28.37
CA THR A 351 5.10 13.40 27.43
C THR A 351 4.79 12.28 26.44
N TYR A 352 3.51 11.98 26.30
CA TYR A 352 2.96 10.97 25.42
C TYR A 352 1.98 11.60 24.42
N LEU A 353 1.80 10.92 23.30
CA LEU A 353 0.59 11.05 22.51
C LEU A 353 -0.47 10.16 23.14
N ALA A 354 -1.51 10.74 23.73
CA ALA A 354 -2.57 10.02 24.41
C ALA A 354 -3.83 9.93 23.53
N ALA A 355 -4.54 8.81 23.65
CA ALA A 355 -5.86 8.58 23.08
C ALA A 355 -6.81 8.12 24.21
N ASP A 356 -7.73 9.00 24.65
CA ASP A 356 -8.72 8.77 25.71
C ASP A 356 -10.06 8.39 25.06
N TRP A 357 -10.38 7.10 25.08
CA TRP A 357 -11.66 6.56 24.69
C TRP A 357 -12.62 6.57 25.86
N ARG A 358 -13.72 7.30 25.68
CA ARG A 358 -14.82 7.36 26.63
C ARG A 358 -15.99 6.62 26.06
N ASP A 359 -16.17 5.43 26.56
CA ASP A 359 -17.29 4.60 26.19
C ASP A 359 -18.61 5.19 26.68
N VAL A 360 -19.72 4.76 26.07
CA VAL A 360 -21.06 5.12 26.51
C VAL A 360 -21.57 4.23 27.66
N ASP A 361 -20.94 3.09 27.88
CA ASP A 361 -21.24 2.12 28.94
C ASP A 361 -20.07 2.05 29.94
N ASP A 362 -19.27 0.98 29.94
CA ASP A 362 -18.26 0.67 30.97
C ASP A 362 -16.87 0.24 30.43
N ASP A 363 -16.62 0.41 29.13
CA ASP A 363 -15.37 -0.01 28.46
C ASP A 363 -14.47 1.18 28.08
N SER A 364 -14.12 2.05 29.03
CA SER A 364 -13.27 3.22 28.74
C SER A 364 -11.78 2.87 28.78
N PHE A 365 -10.99 3.49 27.90
CA PHE A 365 -9.56 3.21 27.78
C PHE A 365 -8.74 4.49 27.59
N VAL A 366 -7.52 4.49 28.09
CA VAL A 366 -6.50 5.48 27.71
C VAL A 366 -5.28 4.76 27.15
N PHE A 367 -4.94 5.07 25.90
CA PHE A 367 -3.75 4.53 25.24
C PHE A 367 -2.68 5.60 25.15
N TYR A 368 -1.47 5.29 25.60
CA TYR A 368 -0.32 6.19 25.52
C TYR A 368 0.68 5.67 24.50
N PHE A 369 1.10 6.55 23.60
CA PHE A 369 2.09 6.28 22.57
C PHE A 369 3.30 7.18 22.76
N THR A 370 4.49 6.63 22.55
CA THR A 370 5.75 7.37 22.45
C THR A 370 6.14 7.53 21.00
N ARG A 371 6.89 8.59 20.70
CA ARG A 371 7.48 8.82 19.38
C ARG A 371 8.76 8.01 19.25
N ASP A 372 8.85 7.22 18.19
CA ASP A 372 10.06 6.51 17.80
C ASP A 372 10.42 6.87 16.35
N GLY A 373 11.11 8.01 16.20
CA GLY A 373 11.31 8.64 14.90
C GLY A 373 9.97 9.06 14.27
N GLU A 374 9.64 8.48 13.11
CA GLU A 374 8.36 8.70 12.43
C GLU A 374 7.28 7.67 12.82
N ASN A 375 7.63 6.71 13.67
CA ASN A 375 6.75 5.64 14.15
C ASN A 375 6.13 6.00 15.50
N LEU A 376 5.01 5.34 15.81
CA LEU A 376 4.44 5.31 17.14
C LEU A 376 4.84 4.00 17.81
N ARG A 377 5.16 4.08 19.09
CA ARG A 377 5.36 2.92 19.96
C ARG A 377 4.30 2.94 21.05
N TYR A 378 3.49 1.90 21.12
CA TYR A 378 2.48 1.74 22.17
C TYR A 378 3.17 1.47 23.51
N ALA A 379 2.93 2.35 24.47
CA ALA A 379 3.69 2.36 25.72
C ALA A 379 2.85 1.88 26.90
N ILE A 380 1.61 2.36 27.02
CA ILE A 380 0.79 2.11 28.20
C ILE A 380 -0.68 1.99 27.79
N GLN A 381 -1.36 0.98 28.35
CA GLN A 381 -2.81 0.85 28.35
C GLN A 381 -3.34 1.15 29.76
N GLN A 382 -4.34 2.00 29.86
CA GLN A 382 -5.15 2.17 31.07
C GLN A 382 -6.59 1.78 30.77
N TYR A 383 -7.17 0.90 31.58
CA TYR A 383 -8.56 0.44 31.43
C TYR A 383 -9.41 0.97 32.58
N ASP A 384 -10.45 1.72 32.27
CA ASP A 384 -11.33 2.42 33.21
C ASP A 384 -12.74 1.83 33.12
N ASN A 385 -13.14 1.09 34.16
CA ASN A 385 -14.48 0.51 34.31
C ASN A 385 -15.52 1.56 34.74
#